data_AF-A0A2V9Y868-F1
#
_entry.id   AF-A0A2V9Y868-F1
#
_cell.length_a   1.000
_cell.length_b   1.000
_cell.length_c   1.000
_cell.angle_alpha   90.00
_cell.angle_beta   90.00
_cell.angle_gamma   90.00
#
_symmetry.space_group_name_H-M   'P 1'
#
loop_
_entity.id
_entity.type
_entity.pdbx_description
1 polymer ?
#
loop_
_entity_poly.entity_id
_entity_poly.type
_entity_poly.pdbx_seq_one_letter_code
_entity_poly.pdbx_strand_id
1 'polypeptide(L)'
;PFDPQQNVDAGVRHLKYLLENYNGDVNLTLAAYNAGEGAVRRSAGVPHFAETQDYVRKITHLYYGGFDLTQTGASRDPVKVQRDERGVLYISNTD
;
A
#
# COMPACT_ATOMS: atom_id res chain seq x y z
N PRO A 1 -15.85 15.12 -7.85
CA PRO A 1 -15.22 14.25 -8.87
C PRO A 1 -13.93 13.65 -8.30
N PHE A 2 -13.73 12.35 -8.46
CA PHE A 2 -12.59 11.59 -7.90
C PHE A 2 -11.26 12.13 -8.44
N ASP A 3 -10.71 13.14 -7.78
CA ASP A 3 -9.41 13.69 -8.09
C ASP A 3 -8.35 12.71 -7.54
N PRO A 4 -7.51 12.10 -8.41
CA PRO A 4 -6.47 11.18 -7.98
C PRO A 4 -5.55 11.79 -6.92
N GLN A 5 -5.29 13.10 -6.98
CA GLN A 5 -4.43 13.78 -6.00
C GLN A 5 -5.09 13.82 -4.62
N GLN A 6 -6.39 14.11 -4.56
CA GLN A 6 -7.15 14.13 -3.31
C GLN A 6 -7.27 12.72 -2.70
N ASN A 7 -7.43 11.70 -3.54
CA ASN A 7 -7.48 10.30 -3.10
C ASN A 7 -6.15 9.84 -2.49
N VAL A 8 -5.02 10.21 -3.12
CA VAL A 8 -3.69 9.90 -2.60
C VAL A 8 -3.43 10.64 -1.29
N ASP A 9 -3.74 11.94 -1.23
CA ASP A 9 -3.55 12.74 -0.01
C ASP A 9 -4.37 12.20 1.17
N ALA A 10 -5.64 11.88 0.94
CA ALA A 10 -6.50 11.28 1.96
C ALA A 10 -5.95 9.91 2.44
N GLY A 11 -5.50 9.07 1.50
CA GLY A 11 -4.89 7.78 1.81
C GLY A 11 -3.61 7.91 2.65
N VAL A 12 -2.71 8.82 2.27
CA VAL A 12 -1.45 9.09 2.99
C VAL A 12 -1.72 9.63 4.40
N ARG A 13 -2.67 10.58 4.53
CA ARG A 13 -3.06 11.10 5.85
C ARG A 13 -3.65 10.02 6.74
N HIS A 14 -4.48 9.14 6.18
CA HIS A 14 -5.03 8.02 6.94
C HIS A 14 -3.93 7.03 7.37
N LEU A 15 -3.01 6.69 6.48
CA LEU A 15 -1.89 5.80 6.80
C LEU A 15 -0.99 6.39 7.90
N LYS A 16 -0.70 7.70 7.84
CA LYS A 16 0.06 8.41 8.89
C LYS A 16 -0.64 8.32 10.25
N TYR A 17 -1.94 8.58 10.28
CA TYR A 17 -2.75 8.46 11.51
C TYR A 17 -2.66 7.06 12.12
N LEU A 18 -2.78 6.02 11.30
CA LEU A 18 -2.65 4.64 11.76
C LEU A 18 -1.25 4.35 12.28
N LEU A 19 -0.20 4.82 11.60
CA LEU A 19 1.18 4.62 12.03
C LEU A 19 1.45 5.24 13.41
N GLU A 20 0.92 6.43 13.66
CA GLU A 20 1.00 7.08 14.97
C GLU A 20 0.22 6.28 16.04
N ASN A 21 -1.00 5.84 15.74
CA ASN A 21 -1.84 5.04 16.64
C ASN A 21 -1.24 3.68 17.01
N TYR A 22 -0.52 3.05 16.08
CA TYR A 22 0.15 1.76 16.30
C TYR A 22 1.62 1.91 16.68
N ASN A 23 2.03 3.09 17.16
CA ASN A 23 3.38 3.35 17.68
C ASN A 23 4.52 3.01 16.70
N GLY A 24 4.28 3.18 15.40
CA GLY A 24 5.24 2.87 14.36
C GLY A 24 5.29 1.39 13.94
N ASP A 25 4.42 0.52 14.47
CA ASP A 25 4.32 -0.86 14.01
C ASP A 25 3.71 -0.91 12.60
N VAL A 26 4.59 -1.12 11.61
CA VAL A 26 4.23 -1.17 10.19
C VAL A 26 3.25 -2.30 9.89
N ASN A 27 3.36 -3.46 10.55
CA ASN A 27 2.50 -4.61 10.27
C ASN A 27 1.07 -4.35 10.77
N LEU A 28 0.92 -3.81 11.99
CA LEU A 28 -0.40 -3.47 12.54
C LEU A 28 -1.03 -2.30 11.77
N THR A 29 -0.22 -1.33 11.36
CA THR A 29 -0.65 -0.20 10.53
C THR A 29 -1.23 -0.68 9.20
N LEU A 30 -0.52 -1.57 8.49
CA LEU A 30 -0.98 -2.13 7.21
C LEU A 30 -2.22 -3.01 7.38
N ALA A 31 -2.29 -3.78 8.47
CA ALA A 31 -3.46 -4.59 8.79
C ALA A 31 -4.69 -3.71 9.06
N ALA A 32 -4.54 -2.62 9.81
CA ALA A 32 -5.62 -1.68 10.10
C ALA A 32 -6.06 -0.90 8.86
N TYR A 33 -5.14 -0.56 7.96
CA TYR A 33 -5.47 0.10 6.69
C TYR A 33 -6.32 -0.80 5.79
N ASN A 34 -6.05 -2.11 5.75
CA ASN A 34 -6.82 -3.07 4.93
C ASN A 34 -8.11 -3.56 5.60
N ALA A 35 -8.05 -3.97 6.88
CA ALA A 35 -9.16 -4.63 7.57
C ALA A 35 -9.92 -3.73 8.57
N GLY A 36 -9.44 -2.51 8.78
CA GLY A 36 -9.93 -1.57 9.79
C GLY A 36 -9.37 -1.83 11.19
N GLU A 37 -9.18 -0.76 11.97
CA GLU A 37 -8.67 -0.81 13.36
C GLU A 37 -9.50 -1.71 14.27
N GLY A 38 -10.81 -1.80 14.03
CA GLY A 38 -11.72 -2.67 14.78
C GLY A 38 -11.36 -4.15 14.67
N ALA A 39 -10.94 -4.61 13.49
CA ALA A 39 -10.54 -6.00 13.28
C ALA A 39 -9.21 -6.30 13.98
N VAL A 40 -8.25 -5.39 13.88
CA VAL A 40 -6.94 -5.50 14.55
C VAL A 40 -7.11 -5.55 16.07
N ARG A 41 -7.94 -4.66 16.62
CA ARG A 41 -8.23 -4.62 18.07
C ARG A 41 -8.87 -5.91 18.58
N ARG A 42 -9.86 -6.45 17.85
CA ARG A 42 -10.49 -7.74 18.21
C ARG A 42 -9.53 -8.92 18.13
N SER A 43 -8.57 -8.85 17.21
CA SER A 43 -7.58 -9.91 17.00
C SER A 43 -6.35 -9.77 17.89
N ALA A 44 -6.21 -8.65 18.62
CA ALA A 44 -5.00 -8.26 19.35
C ALA A 44 -3.72 -8.36 18.49
N GLY A 45 -3.84 -8.04 17.20
CA GLY A 45 -2.79 -8.25 16.21
C GLY A 45 -3.33 -8.27 14.78
N VAL A 46 -2.55 -8.80 13.85
CA VAL A 46 -2.98 -8.98 12.45
C VAL A 46 -4.14 -9.99 12.41
N PRO A 47 -5.33 -9.63 11.87
CA PRO A 47 -6.45 -10.55 11.76
C PRO A 47 -6.15 -11.79 10.93
N HIS A 48 -6.79 -12.91 11.25
CA HIS A 48 -6.73 -14.16 10.48
C HIS A 48 -7.57 -14.12 9.20
N PHE A 49 -7.53 -13.00 8.48
CA PHE A 49 -8.12 -12.88 7.15
C PHE A 49 -7.00 -13.09 6.13
N ALA A 50 -7.16 -14.07 5.25
CA ALA A 50 -6.13 -14.42 4.26
C ALA A 50 -5.68 -13.19 3.45
N GLU A 51 -6.64 -12.40 2.98
CA GLU A 51 -6.39 -11.15 2.25
C GLU A 51 -5.52 -10.16 3.07
N THR A 52 -5.84 -9.93 4.34
CA THR A 52 -5.10 -8.99 5.18
C THR A 52 -3.68 -9.46 5.44
N GLN A 53 -3.49 -10.77 5.67
CA GLN A 53 -2.16 -11.34 5.86
C GLN A 53 -1.33 -11.25 4.58
N ASP A 54 -1.93 -11.52 3.42
CA ASP A 54 -1.30 -11.36 2.11
C ASP A 54 -0.92 -9.89 1.84
N TYR A 55 -1.82 -8.97 2.15
CA TYR A 55 -1.59 -7.53 2.00
C TYR A 55 -0.41 -7.06 2.85
N VAL A 56 -0.38 -7.40 4.14
CA VAL A 56 0.73 -7.06 5.04
C VAL A 56 2.04 -7.64 4.51
N ARG A 57 2.08 -8.93 4.18
CA ARG A 57 3.29 -9.57 3.62
C ARG A 57 3.80 -8.85 2.37
N LYS A 58 2.91 -8.61 1.41
CA LYS A 58 3.26 -8.00 0.12
C LYS A 58 3.83 -6.59 0.30
N ILE A 59 3.17 -5.75 1.10
CA ILE A 59 3.58 -4.34 1.24
C ILE A 59 4.82 -4.21 2.11
N THR A 60 4.93 -5.00 3.18
CA THR A 60 6.15 -5.10 4.00
C THR A 60 7.36 -5.52 3.14
N HIS A 61 7.18 -6.50 2.25
CA HIS A 61 8.22 -6.93 1.32
C HIS A 61 8.63 -5.83 0.33
N LEU A 62 7.66 -5.10 -0.23
CA LEU A 62 7.93 -3.94 -1.09
C LEU A 62 8.66 -2.82 -0.33
N TYR A 63 8.27 -2.56 0.92
CA TYR A 63 8.83 -1.50 1.74
C TYR A 63 10.30 -1.76 2.12
N TYR A 64 10.63 -3.00 2.50
CA TYR A 64 11.99 -3.38 2.89
C TYR A 64 12.89 -3.82 1.72
N GLY A 65 12.48 -3.57 0.47
CA GLY A 65 13.31 -3.78 -0.72
C GLY A 65 13.48 -5.24 -1.13
N GLY A 66 12.56 -6.13 -0.75
CA GLY A 66 12.65 -7.56 -1.07
C GLY A 66 12.33 -7.94 -2.52
N PHE A 67 11.94 -6.99 -3.38
CA PHE A 67 11.41 -7.29 -4.70
C PHE A 67 12.49 -7.86 -5.64
N ASP A 68 12.49 -9.17 -5.84
CA ASP A 68 13.21 -9.82 -6.93
C ASP A 68 12.36 -9.65 -8.21
N LEU A 69 12.77 -8.72 -9.08
CA LEU A 69 12.07 -8.37 -10.33
C LEU A 69 11.99 -9.54 -11.34
N THR A 70 12.54 -10.70 -11.00
CA THR A 70 12.64 -11.86 -11.87
C THR A 70 11.47 -12.85 -11.78
N GLN A 71 10.57 -12.71 -10.80
CA GLN A 71 9.55 -13.74 -10.50
C GLN A 71 8.09 -13.26 -10.48
N THR A 72 7.70 -12.38 -11.40
CA THR A 72 6.27 -12.24 -11.77
C THR A 72 6.09 -12.44 -13.27
N GLY A 73 6.04 -13.70 -13.68
CA GLY A 73 5.56 -14.15 -15.00
C GLY A 73 4.04 -14.01 -15.17
N ALA A 74 3.48 -12.87 -14.79
CA ALA A 74 2.17 -12.44 -15.23
C ALA A 74 2.38 -11.03 -15.79
N SER A 75 2.27 -10.92 -17.11
CA SER A 75 2.29 -9.67 -17.87
C SER A 75 1.25 -8.71 -17.29
N ARG A 76 1.64 -7.96 -16.26
CA ARG A 76 1.08 -6.64 -16.00
C ARG A 76 1.89 -5.75 -16.90
N ASP A 77 1.23 -5.11 -17.86
CA ASP A 77 1.90 -4.20 -18.79
C ASP A 77 2.88 -3.31 -18.03
N PRO A 78 4.11 -3.13 -18.56
CA PRO A 78 5.13 -2.37 -17.86
C PRO A 78 4.54 -1.01 -17.53
N VAL A 79 4.54 -0.67 -16.24
CA VAL A 79 4.11 0.62 -15.72
C VAL A 79 4.78 1.69 -16.59
N LYS A 80 3.97 2.42 -17.37
CA LYS A 80 4.49 3.42 -18.31
C LYS A 80 4.85 4.65 -17.49
N VAL A 81 6.15 4.86 -17.32
CA VAL A 81 6.69 6.06 -16.70
C VAL A 81 7.03 7.04 -17.81
N GLN A 82 6.29 8.15 -17.90
CA GLN A 82 6.58 9.24 -18.84
C GLN A 82 7.05 10.47 -18.07
N ARG A 83 8.10 11.12 -18.57
CA ARG A 83 8.58 12.39 -18.03
C ARG A 83 8.16 13.51 -18.98
N ASP A 84 7.40 14.49 -18.49
CA ASP A 84 7.09 15.66 -19.30
C ASP A 84 8.31 16.58 -19.44
N GLU A 85 8.22 17.55 -20.36
CA GLU A 85 9.28 18.55 -20.62
C GLU A 85 9.59 19.44 -19.40
N ARG A 86 8.77 19.38 -18.35
CA ARG A 86 8.95 20.10 -17.08
C ARG A 86 9.54 19.21 -15.99
N GLY A 87 9.88 17.97 -16.31
CA GLY A 87 10.53 17.01 -15.40
C GLY A 87 9.58 16.24 -14.50
N VAL A 88 8.26 16.38 -14.67
CA VAL A 88 7.24 15.70 -13.86
C VAL A 88 7.08 14.26 -14.34
N LEU A 89 7.10 13.32 -13.40
CA LEU A 89 6.93 11.89 -13.66
C LEU A 89 5.44 11.53 -13.62
N TYR A 90 4.94 10.99 -14.73
CA TYR A 90 3.61 10.39 -14.86
C TYR A 90 3.74 8.88 -14.83
N ILE A 91 3.04 8.26 -13.89
CA ILE A 91 3.01 6.81 -13.69
C ILE A 91 1.56 6.37 -13.89
N SER A 92 1.25 5.64 -14.96
CA SER A 92 -0.09 5.10 -15.21
C SER A 92 -0.10 3.57 -15.23
N ASN A 93 -1.20 2.99 -14.76
CA ASN A 93 -1.45 1.55 -14.76
C ASN A 93 -2.87 1.26 -15.27
N THR A 94 -3.14 1.72 -16.49
CA THR A 94 -4.42 1.52 -17.18
C THR A 94 -4.14 1.27 -18.66
N ASP A 95 -4.79 0.24 -19.22
CA ASP A 95 -4.99 0.06 -20.67
C ASP A 95 -5.72 1.25 -21.30
#